data_AF-A0A0V0H985-F1
#
_entry.id   AF-A0A0V0H985-F1
#
_cell.length_a   1.000
_cell.length_b   1.000
_cell.length_c   1.000
_cell.angle_alpha   90.00
_cell.angle_beta   90.00
_cell.angle_gamma   90.00
#
_symmetry.space_group_name_H-M   'P 1'
#
loop_
_entity.id
_entity.type
_entity.pdbx_description
1 polymer ?
#
loop_
_entity_poly.entity_id
_entity_poly.type
_entity_poly.pdbx_seq_one_letter_code
_entity_poly.pdbx_strand_id
1 'polypeptide(L)'
;MVTRTEEEEVNRLENQVENGGGGVWEYLCLVHKLKLRRSDMVLKHGLSILNDSKKRSALGPEEWTLYEQVAVAAMDCQSIDVAKDCIKVLQRKFPGSKRVGRLEAMLLEARGLWSEAENAYSSLLEENPFDQV
;
A
#
# COMPACT_ATOMS: atom_id res chain seq x y z
N MET A 1 -13.60 10.55 -11.22
CA MET A 1 -14.80 10.59 -10.37
C MET A 1 -15.33 9.18 -10.30
N VAL A 2 -15.57 8.65 -9.11
CA VAL A 2 -16.12 7.29 -8.93
C VAL A 2 -17.59 7.30 -9.32
N THR A 3 -18.02 6.34 -10.12
CA THR A 3 -19.42 6.21 -10.55
C THR A 3 -20.29 5.61 -9.43
N ARG A 4 -21.60 5.87 -9.47
CA ARG A 4 -22.54 5.28 -8.50
C ARG A 4 -22.44 3.76 -8.44
N THR A 5 -22.30 3.11 -9.59
CA THR A 5 -22.17 1.65 -9.68
C THR A 5 -20.85 1.15 -9.08
N GLU A 6 -19.75 1.88 -9.26
CA GLU A 6 -18.47 1.54 -8.61
C GLU A 6 -18.55 1.71 -7.09
N GLU A 7 -19.23 2.74 -6.60
CA GLU A 7 -19.44 2.97 -5.17
C GLU A 7 -20.33 1.88 -4.54
N GLU A 8 -21.44 1.51 -5.20
CA GLU A 8 -22.29 0.39 -4.81
C GLU A 8 -21.50 -0.92 -4.73
N GLU A 9 -20.63 -1.18 -5.71
CA GLU A 9 -19.81 -2.39 -5.74
C GLU A 9 -18.75 -2.43 -4.64
N VAL A 10 -18.05 -1.31 -4.40
CA VAL A 10 -17.09 -1.21 -3.29
C VAL A 10 -17.78 -1.48 -1.96
N ASN A 11 -18.91 -0.83 -1.70
CA ASN A 11 -19.64 -1.00 -0.45
C ASN A 11 -20.18 -2.43 -0.28
N ARG A 12 -20.59 -3.07 -1.37
CA ARG A 12 -21.00 -4.49 -1.37
C ARG A 12 -19.84 -5.41 -0.98
N LEU A 13 -18.68 -5.23 -1.62
CA LEU A 13 -17.48 -6.03 -1.34
C LEU A 13 -16.94 -5.77 0.07
N GLU A 14 -16.94 -4.51 0.52
CA GLU A 14 -16.53 -4.13 1.88
C GLU A 14 -17.35 -4.87 2.94
N ASN A 15 -18.68 -4.86 2.80
CA ASN A 15 -19.59 -5.59 3.68
C ASN A 15 -19.35 -7.11 3.62
N GLN A 16 -19.15 -7.68 2.42
CA GLN A 16 -18.87 -9.11 2.27
C GLN A 16 -17.59 -9.51 3.01
N VAL A 17 -16.53 -8.71 2.87
CA VAL A 17 -15.22 -8.94 3.47
C VAL A 17 -15.28 -8.83 5.00
N GLU A 18 -15.97 -7.82 5.54
CA GLU A 18 -16.15 -7.67 7.00
C GLU A 18 -16.91 -8.84 7.63
N ASN A 19 -17.85 -9.44 6.89
CA ASN A 19 -18.63 -10.58 7.34
C ASN A 19 -17.97 -11.94 7.03
N GLY A 20 -16.71 -11.96 6.55
CA GLY A 20 -15.96 -13.18 6.29
C GLY A 20 -16.41 -13.95 5.03
N GLY A 21 -17.15 -13.31 4.13
CA GLY A 21 -17.67 -13.91 2.89
C GLY A 21 -16.63 -14.09 1.77
N GLY A 22 -15.34 -13.93 2.06
CA GLY A 22 -14.26 -13.97 1.07
C GLY A 22 -14.19 -12.70 0.21
N GLY A 23 -13.54 -12.77 -0.96
CA GLY A 23 -13.46 -11.63 -1.89
C GLY A 23 -12.46 -10.54 -1.48
N VAL A 24 -11.55 -10.83 -0.55
CA VAL A 24 -10.66 -9.82 0.04
C VAL A 24 -9.76 -9.19 -1.01
N TRP A 25 -9.17 -9.98 -1.90
CA TRP A 25 -8.24 -9.45 -2.90
C TRP A 25 -8.97 -8.62 -3.96
N GLU A 26 -10.18 -9.04 -4.34
CA GLU A 26 -11.06 -8.33 -5.26
C GLU A 26 -11.45 -6.95 -4.70
N TYR A 27 -11.81 -6.89 -3.42
CA TYR A 27 -12.06 -5.64 -2.70
C TYR A 27 -10.83 -4.72 -2.71
N LEU A 28 -9.66 -5.23 -2.31
CA LEU A 28 -8.42 -4.43 -2.28
C LEU A 28 -8.01 -3.93 -3.66
N CYS A 29 -8.15 -4.76 -4.70
CA CYS A 29 -7.96 -4.37 -6.10
C CYS A 29 -8.85 -3.19 -6.49
N LEU A 30 -10.14 -3.24 -6.12
CA LEU A 30 -11.10 -2.21 -6.48
C LEU A 30 -10.83 -0.90 -5.71
N VAL A 31 -10.53 -0.98 -4.41
CA VAL A 31 -10.11 0.16 -3.60
C VAL A 31 -8.89 0.85 -4.21
N HIS A 32 -7.89 0.08 -4.63
CA HIS A 32 -6.69 0.59 -5.27
C HIS A 32 -6.98 1.23 -6.64
N LYS A 33 -7.73 0.54 -7.50
CA LYS A 33 -8.13 1.03 -8.83
C LYS A 33 -8.86 2.37 -8.76
N LEU A 34 -9.75 2.51 -7.77
CA LEU A 34 -10.57 3.71 -7.57
C LEU A 34 -9.88 4.77 -6.71
N LYS A 35 -8.66 4.50 -6.21
CA LYS A 35 -7.88 5.38 -5.33
C LYS A 35 -8.67 5.81 -4.07
N LEU A 36 -9.42 4.89 -3.49
CA LEU A 36 -10.23 5.15 -2.30
C LEU A 36 -9.38 5.12 -1.03
N ARG A 37 -9.60 6.09 -0.14
CA ARG A 37 -8.96 6.13 1.18
C ARG A 37 -9.75 5.26 2.18
N ARG A 38 -9.44 3.95 2.16
CA ARG A 38 -9.98 2.90 3.06
C ARG A 38 -8.85 2.24 3.85
N SER A 39 -7.96 3.06 4.41
CA SER A 39 -6.65 2.62 4.92
C SER A 39 -6.77 1.62 6.07
N ASP A 40 -7.75 1.78 6.96
CA ASP A 40 -8.06 0.82 8.02
C ASP A 40 -8.43 -0.56 7.46
N MET A 41 -9.28 -0.60 6.44
CA MET A 41 -9.70 -1.83 5.77
C MET A 41 -8.56 -2.47 4.97
N VAL A 42 -7.80 -1.66 4.24
CA VAL A 42 -6.63 -2.13 3.48
C VAL A 42 -5.57 -2.71 4.41
N LEU A 43 -5.31 -2.06 5.54
CA LEU A 43 -4.35 -2.54 6.53
C LEU A 43 -4.81 -3.86 7.15
N LYS A 44 -6.03 -3.92 7.69
CA LYS A 44 -6.59 -5.11 8.35
C LYS A 44 -6.57 -6.32 7.42
N HIS A 45 -7.15 -6.16 6.24
CA HIS A 45 -7.37 -7.28 5.32
C HIS A 45 -6.14 -7.61 4.50
N GLY A 46 -5.34 -6.61 4.13
CA GLY A 46 -4.06 -6.83 3.47
C GLY A 46 -3.07 -7.59 4.36
N LEU A 47 -2.97 -7.25 5.65
CA LEU A 47 -2.18 -8.03 6.61
C LEU A 47 -2.68 -9.47 6.75
N SER A 48 -4.00 -9.69 6.69
CA SER A 48 -4.56 -11.05 6.76
C SER A 48 -4.07 -11.93 5.60
N ILE A 49 -3.86 -11.35 4.41
CA ILE A 49 -3.28 -12.04 3.27
C ILE A 49 -1.76 -12.17 3.43
N LEU A 50 -1.06 -11.10 3.78
CA LEU A 50 0.41 -11.11 3.90
C LEU A 50 0.92 -12.05 5.00
N ASN A 51 0.16 -12.25 6.07
CA ASN A 51 0.50 -13.16 7.16
C ASN A 51 0.17 -14.63 6.85
N ASP A 52 -0.64 -14.90 5.83
CA ASP A 52 -0.93 -16.25 5.35
C ASP A 52 -0.07 -16.57 4.13
N SER A 53 0.98 -17.37 4.34
CA SER A 53 1.94 -17.70 3.27
C SER A 53 1.30 -18.36 2.04
N LYS A 54 0.15 -19.05 2.17
CA LYS A 54 -0.53 -19.67 1.03
C LYS A 54 -1.33 -18.63 0.25
N LYS A 55 -2.07 -17.77 0.94
CA LYS A 55 -2.83 -16.68 0.29
C LYS A 55 -1.88 -15.68 -0.38
N ARG A 56 -0.79 -15.33 0.33
CA ARG A 56 0.23 -14.41 -0.18
C ARG A 56 0.87 -14.93 -1.47
N SER A 57 1.37 -16.17 -1.47
CA SER A 57 2.03 -16.73 -2.66
C SER A 57 1.07 -16.98 -3.83
N ALA A 58 -0.22 -17.19 -3.56
CA ALA A 58 -1.25 -17.33 -4.59
C ALA A 58 -1.48 -16.04 -5.39
N LEU A 59 -1.08 -14.87 -4.88
CA LEU A 59 -1.14 -13.59 -5.61
C LEU A 59 -0.10 -13.50 -6.74
N GLY A 60 0.95 -14.31 -6.70
CA GLY A 60 2.03 -14.24 -7.69
C GLY A 60 2.66 -12.83 -7.75
N PRO A 61 2.77 -12.20 -8.93
CA PRO A 61 3.34 -10.85 -9.05
C PRO A 61 2.59 -9.77 -8.24
N GLU A 62 1.30 -9.96 -7.97
CA GLU A 62 0.48 -8.98 -7.26
C GLU A 62 0.77 -8.91 -5.76
N GLU A 63 1.53 -9.87 -5.21
CA GLU A 63 2.02 -9.82 -3.82
C GLU A 63 2.75 -8.51 -3.53
N TRP A 64 3.53 -8.01 -4.50
CA TRP A 64 4.30 -6.78 -4.35
C TRP A 64 3.40 -5.54 -4.33
N THR A 65 2.38 -5.52 -5.18
CA THR A 65 1.32 -4.50 -5.16
C THR A 65 0.66 -4.45 -3.78
N LEU A 66 0.36 -5.61 -3.19
CA LEU A 66 -0.24 -5.69 -1.87
C LEU A 66 0.68 -5.15 -0.77
N TYR A 67 1.97 -5.47 -0.78
CA TYR A 67 2.91 -4.90 0.20
C TYR A 67 2.96 -3.37 0.14
N GLU A 68 2.91 -2.78 -1.05
CA GLU A 68 2.88 -1.32 -1.19
C GLU A 68 1.58 -0.71 -0.68
N GLN A 69 0.43 -1.32 -1.02
CA GLN A 69 -0.87 -0.89 -0.51
C GLN A 69 -0.91 -0.94 1.02
N VAL A 70 -0.43 -2.03 1.63
CA VAL A 70 -0.36 -2.19 3.08
C VAL A 70 0.62 -1.20 3.71
N ALA A 71 1.77 -0.92 3.09
CA ALA A 71 2.72 0.06 3.59
C ALA A 71 2.09 1.47 3.67
N VAL A 72 1.41 1.92 2.62
CA VAL A 72 0.73 3.22 2.59
C VAL A 72 -0.42 3.26 3.61
N ALA A 73 -1.27 2.23 3.63
CA ALA A 73 -2.36 2.13 4.59
C ALA A 73 -1.86 2.10 6.04
N ALA A 74 -0.76 1.41 6.32
CA ALA A 74 -0.13 1.38 7.63
C ALA A 74 0.36 2.77 8.08
N MET A 75 0.95 3.57 7.18
CA MET A 75 1.35 4.95 7.48
C MET A 75 0.15 5.83 7.81
N ASP A 76 -0.93 5.75 7.02
CA ASP A 76 -2.19 6.46 7.29
C ASP A 76 -2.79 6.09 8.65
N CYS A 77 -2.65 4.83 9.07
CA CYS A 77 -3.13 4.30 10.34
C CYS A 77 -2.09 4.37 11.47
N GLN A 78 -0.98 5.11 11.29
CA GLN A 78 0.10 5.28 12.28
C GLN A 78 0.73 3.95 12.77
N SER A 79 0.59 2.88 11.98
CA SER A 79 1.20 1.57 12.21
C SER A 79 2.59 1.51 11.57
N ILE A 80 3.49 2.37 12.05
CA ILE A 80 4.81 2.63 11.44
C ILE A 80 5.68 1.38 11.33
N ASP A 81 5.63 0.47 12.30
CA ASP A 81 6.40 -0.79 12.27
C ASP A 81 5.96 -1.69 11.10
N VAL A 82 4.65 -1.78 10.85
CA VAL A 82 4.10 -2.55 9.72
C VAL A 82 4.55 -1.96 8.39
N ALA A 83 4.50 -0.63 8.26
CA ALA A 83 4.97 0.05 7.06
C ALA A 83 6.45 -0.23 6.80
N LYS A 84 7.28 -0.12 7.84
CA LYS A 84 8.72 -0.39 7.79
C LYS A 84 9.01 -1.83 7.36
N ASP A 85 8.29 -2.81 7.90
CA ASP A 85 8.48 -4.22 7.56
C ASP A 85 8.09 -4.51 6.11
N CYS A 86 6.97 -3.95 5.63
CA CYS A 86 6.54 -4.06 4.23
C CYS A 86 7.60 -3.47 3.28
N ILE A 87 8.07 -2.26 3.58
CA ILE A 87 9.11 -1.58 2.79
C ILE A 87 10.42 -2.39 2.79
N LYS A 88 10.83 -2.96 3.93
CA LYS A 88 12.03 -3.81 4.01
C LYS A 88 11.91 -5.09 3.19
N VAL A 89 10.71 -5.65 3.02
CA VAL A 89 10.47 -6.79 2.11
C VAL A 89 10.62 -6.34 0.66
N LEU A 90 9.98 -5.21 0.29
CA LEU A 90 10.06 -4.64 -1.05
C LEU A 90 11.50 -4.28 -1.44
N GLN A 91 12.27 -3.68 -0.54
CA GLN A 91 13.67 -3.29 -0.79
C GLN A 91 14.57 -4.50 -1.04
N ARG A 92 14.32 -5.62 -0.35
CA ARG A 92 15.04 -6.88 -0.61
C ARG A 92 14.70 -7.46 -1.98
N LYS A 93 13.46 -7.30 -2.44
CA LYS A 93 13.01 -7.80 -3.75
C LYS A 93 13.44 -6.91 -4.91
N PHE A 94 13.43 -5.60 -4.70
CA PHE A 94 13.67 -4.57 -5.73
C PHE A 94 14.72 -3.55 -5.24
N PRO A 95 15.98 -3.98 -5.03
CA PRO A 95 17.03 -3.08 -4.54
C PRO A 95 17.24 -1.92 -5.51
N GLY A 96 17.31 -0.70 -4.97
CA GLY A 96 17.49 0.52 -5.77
C GLY A 96 16.24 0.95 -6.56
N SER A 97 15.07 0.36 -6.29
CA SER A 97 13.82 0.79 -6.92
C SER A 97 13.40 2.17 -6.44
N LYS A 98 13.24 3.12 -7.37
CA LYS A 98 12.72 4.46 -7.09
C LYS A 98 11.33 4.42 -6.46
N ARG A 99 10.50 3.43 -6.84
CA ARG A 99 9.16 3.24 -6.27
C ARG A 99 9.22 2.86 -4.79
N VAL A 100 10.22 2.06 -4.40
CA VAL A 100 10.48 1.71 -2.99
C VAL A 100 11.10 2.89 -2.26
N GLY A 101 12.05 3.61 -2.87
CA GLY A 101 12.63 4.84 -2.31
C GLY A 101 11.58 5.90 -1.98
N ARG A 102 10.54 6.05 -2.83
CA ARG A 102 9.40 6.93 -2.53
C ARG A 102 8.63 6.49 -1.28
N LEU A 103 8.41 5.18 -1.08
CA LEU A 103 7.77 4.67 0.13
C LEU A 103 8.64 4.89 1.38
N GLU A 104 9.96 4.78 1.26
CA GLU A 104 10.89 5.11 2.34
C GLU A 104 10.81 6.59 2.72
N ALA A 105 10.75 7.49 1.74
CA ALA A 105 10.56 8.92 1.98
C ALA A 105 9.19 9.24 2.60
N MET A 106 8.10 8.60 2.12
CA MET A 106 6.78 8.71 2.75
C MET A 106 6.78 8.22 4.21
N LEU A 107 7.57 7.19 4.53
CA LEU A 107 7.71 6.70 5.90
C LEU A 107 8.42 7.72 6.80
N LEU A 108 9.38 8.47 6.27
CA LEU A 108 10.03 9.56 6.99
C LEU A 108 9.03 10.69 7.30
N GLU A 109 8.18 11.06 6.34
CA GLU A 109 7.07 11.99 6.56
C GLU A 109 6.11 11.49 7.64
N ALA A 110 5.67 10.23 7.56
CA ALA A 110 4.76 9.64 8.54
C ALA A 110 5.35 9.61 9.96
N ARG A 111 6.69 9.64 10.08
CA ARG A 111 7.43 9.72 11.35
C ARG A 111 7.74 11.15 11.80
N GLY A 112 7.38 12.16 11.01
CA GLY A 112 7.67 13.58 11.29
C GLY A 112 9.13 13.98 11.05
N LEU A 113 9.90 13.18 10.30
CA LEU A 113 11.31 13.43 9.97
C LEU A 113 11.42 14.23 8.67
N TRP A 114 10.88 15.45 8.68
CA TRP A 114 10.67 16.27 7.47
C TRP A 114 11.95 16.55 6.68
N SER A 115 13.04 16.92 7.36
CA SER A 115 14.32 17.20 6.69
C SER A 115 14.94 15.95 6.05
N GLU A 116 14.78 14.79 6.67
CA GLU A 116 15.24 13.53 6.08
C GLU A 116 14.38 13.15 4.86
N ALA A 117 13.06 13.35 4.94
CA ALA A 117 12.15 13.11 3.83
C ALA A 117 12.46 14.03 2.63
N GLU A 118 12.66 15.34 2.87
CA GLU A 118 13.02 16.32 1.84
C GLU A 118 14.33 15.94 1.13
N ASN A 119 15.36 15.55 1.88
CA ASN A 119 16.61 15.07 1.32
C ASN A 119 16.40 13.81 0.47
N ALA A 120 15.63 12.83 0.97
CA ALA A 120 15.34 11.61 0.23
C ALA A 120 14.61 11.88 -1.09
N TYR A 121 13.59 12.75 -1.09
CA TYR A 121 12.90 13.16 -2.32
C TYR A 121 13.80 13.92 -3.29
N SER A 122 14.65 14.81 -2.79
CA SER A 122 15.60 15.57 -3.60
C SER A 122 16.57 14.63 -4.32
N SER A 123 17.13 13.64 -3.62
CA SER A 123 18.00 12.64 -4.23
C SER A 123 17.29 11.80 -5.31
N LEU A 124 16.01 11.44 -5.11
CA LEU A 124 15.24 10.75 -6.14
C LEU A 124 15.02 11.60 -7.40
N LEU A 125 14.79 12.91 -7.22
CA LEU A 125 14.61 13.87 -8.32
C LEU A 125 15.91 14.19 -9.04
N GLU A 126 17.07 14.21 -8.36
CA GLU A 126 18.37 14.36 -9.02
C GLU A 126 18.63 13.24 -10.03
N GLU A 127 18.23 12.00 -9.69
CA GLU A 127 18.33 10.86 -10.60
C GLU A 127 17.24 10.82 -11.68
N ASN A 128 16.11 11.52 -11.49
CA ASN A 128 15.03 11.64 -12.47
C ASN A 128 14.33 13.00 -12.36
N PRO A 129 14.89 14.04 -13.00
CA PRO A 129 14.40 15.42 -12.83
C PRO A 129 12.96 15.66 -13.31
N PHE A 130 12.39 14.73 -14.07
CA PHE A 130 11.03 14.82 -14.62
C PHE A 130 10.07 13.84 -13.97
N ASP A 131 10.43 13.22 -12.84
CA ASP A 131 9.51 12.38 -12.10
C ASP A 131 8.28 13.20 -11.68
N GLN A 132 7.10 12.73 -12.04
CA GLN A 132 5.86 13.34 -11.60
C GLN A 132 5.56 12.78 -10.21
N VAL A 133 5.90 13.56 -9.19
CA VAL A 133 5.57 13.30 -7.78
C VAL A 133 4.07 13.03 -7.63
#